data_AF-A0A2G5VTE5-F1
#
_entry.id   AF-A0A2G5VTE5-F1
#
_cell.length_a   1.000
_cell.length_b   1.000
_cell.length_c   1.000
_cell.angle_alpha   90.00
_cell.angle_beta   90.00
_cell.angle_gamma   90.00
#
_symmetry.space_group_name_H-M   'P 1'
#
loop_
_entity.id
_entity.type
_entity.pdbx_description
1 polymer ?
#
loop_
_entity_poly.entity_id
_entity_poly.type
_entity_poly.pdbx_seq_one_letter_code
_entity_poly.pdbx_strand_id
1 'polypeptide(L)'
;MLSINSKLMAMFDKNPFDFIVFSTFNLPMTVPPRPWIDRGTGGPLYTAGQDIIRNMFEFKSVRLNDEMRQRIQSPAQGRPVFDALNQLGSTPWVINEPMLDTLKTVFGQSGCKESEPLLEKLGIPMRHDTFDVPDFVKEFGNVKKEDVDVEKFRGYAKKKAEAVKMRNESNSLWCWMQYRVVLADHFRGQTLFFPHNMDFRGRVYPLSPYLSHMGDDVNRCILKFAKSQPLGSHGFDWLKLHCVNLTGTMKRASVADRMVEAERLLPSILDSARNPLNGEKWWMSSDEPWQTLAACVEIEKAMKYGGDVASFPSQLPVHQDGSCNGLQHYAALGRDNEGGVQVNLTQCETPNDVYSDVAQRVEQKRKQDEESNGEDRDVALKLREALPQNVPRKVIKQTVMTTVYGVTMYGAVLQIKRQLKAMDIPGEDAAIFARYLARKTFASLNDAFTSSMALKDWFRLIAKGASDLMKTVEWVTPLGLPVVQPYCRLLERKSKLVLVPIPMKQVDAFPPNFVHSLDSTHMMLTSLNCANRGITFAAVHDCFWTHANSVDEMNQICRQQFVSLHSQPIVEQCSEWFKTTYLAPRIQKILPASEVERFSDIFTVKVEQGELDIEKVKDSVYFFS
;
A
#
# COMPACT_ATOMS: atom_id res chain seq x y z
N MET A 1 -12.93 19.86 -20.95
CA MET A 1 -11.68 20.05 -20.18
C MET A 1 -11.48 21.55 -20.06
N LEU A 2 -11.43 22.09 -18.85
CA LEU A 2 -11.12 23.51 -18.65
C LEU A 2 -9.60 23.66 -18.64
N SER A 3 -9.05 24.61 -19.39
CA SER A 3 -7.61 24.92 -19.41
C SER A 3 -7.38 26.41 -19.17
N ILE A 4 -6.25 26.74 -18.55
CA ILE A 4 -5.83 28.12 -18.31
C ILE A 4 -5.21 28.67 -19.61
N ASN A 5 -5.45 29.94 -19.90
CA ASN A 5 -4.90 30.62 -21.07
C ASN A 5 -3.35 30.63 -21.02
N SER A 6 -2.67 30.27 -22.11
CA SER A 6 -1.21 30.17 -22.16
C SER A 6 -0.48 31.50 -21.94
N LYS A 7 -1.06 32.63 -22.35
CA LYS A 7 -0.49 33.95 -22.07
C LYS A 7 -0.56 34.27 -20.59
N LEU A 8 -1.65 33.88 -19.93
CA LEU A 8 -1.81 34.04 -18.48
C LEU A 8 -0.81 33.16 -17.71
N MET A 9 -0.63 31.91 -18.12
CA MET A 9 0.41 31.03 -17.56
C MET A 9 1.81 31.67 -17.68
N ALA A 10 2.17 32.18 -18.87
CA ALA A 10 3.44 32.85 -19.07
C ALA A 10 3.61 34.14 -18.22
N MET A 11 2.50 34.80 -17.85
CA MET A 11 2.54 35.93 -16.90
C MET A 11 2.81 35.45 -15.47
N PHE A 12 2.20 34.34 -15.05
CA PHE A 12 2.44 33.73 -13.73
C PHE A 12 3.87 33.19 -13.61
N ASP A 13 4.42 32.59 -14.67
CA ASP A 13 5.81 32.10 -14.67
C ASP A 13 6.83 33.25 -14.49
N LYS A 14 6.51 34.43 -15.04
CA LYS A 14 7.34 35.64 -14.90
C LYS A 14 7.16 36.35 -13.55
N ASN A 15 6.01 36.17 -12.90
CA ASN A 15 5.63 36.82 -11.66
C ASN A 15 5.09 35.75 -10.70
N PRO A 16 5.96 34.89 -10.15
CA PRO A 16 5.52 33.84 -9.23
C PRO A 16 4.90 34.46 -7.98
N PHE A 17 3.88 33.81 -7.45
CA PHE A 17 3.25 34.24 -6.19
C PHE A 17 4.18 34.02 -5.01
N ASP A 18 4.15 34.94 -4.03
CA ASP A 18 4.91 34.83 -2.79
C ASP A 18 4.37 33.75 -1.84
N PHE A 19 3.11 33.32 -2.04
CA PHE A 19 2.42 32.36 -1.17
C PHE A 19 1.60 31.34 -1.97
N ILE A 20 1.42 30.16 -1.39
CA ILE A 20 0.55 29.10 -1.90
C ILE A 20 -0.64 28.98 -0.96
N VAL A 21 -1.85 29.01 -1.50
CA VAL A 21 -3.09 28.89 -0.72
C VAL A 21 -3.59 27.45 -0.77
N PHE A 22 -3.87 26.89 0.40
CA PHE A 22 -4.44 25.55 0.55
C PHE A 22 -5.81 25.62 1.22
N SER A 23 -6.71 24.74 0.79
CA SER A 23 -7.98 24.53 1.48
C SER A 23 -7.74 23.94 2.87
N THR A 24 -8.32 24.56 3.91
CA THR A 24 -8.09 24.17 5.32
C THR A 24 -8.43 22.71 5.63
N PHE A 25 -9.44 22.15 4.97
CA PHE A 25 -9.83 20.74 5.15
C PHE A 25 -8.84 19.72 4.55
N ASN A 26 -7.88 20.17 3.74
CA ASN A 26 -6.79 19.34 3.20
C ASN A 26 -5.49 19.48 4.01
N LEU A 27 -5.49 20.25 5.11
CA LEU A 27 -4.32 20.46 5.96
C LEU A 27 -4.36 19.56 7.19
N PRO A 28 -3.20 19.28 7.81
CA PRO A 28 -3.15 18.72 9.16
C PRO A 28 -3.83 19.67 10.16
N MET A 29 -4.32 19.12 11.26
CA MET A 29 -4.89 19.92 12.35
C MET A 29 -3.82 20.26 13.37
N THR A 30 -3.84 21.47 13.93
CA THR A 30 -2.92 21.90 15.00
C THR A 30 -3.49 21.66 16.41
N VAL A 31 -4.73 21.16 16.47
CA VAL A 31 -5.43 20.75 17.69
C VAL A 31 -5.98 19.34 17.47
N PRO A 32 -6.21 18.55 18.55
CA PRO A 32 -6.78 17.22 18.41
C PRO A 32 -8.10 17.25 17.62
N PRO A 33 -8.32 16.28 16.70
CA PRO A 33 -9.51 16.26 15.88
C PRO A 33 -10.76 15.98 16.71
N ARG A 34 -11.91 16.50 16.26
CA ARG A 34 -13.20 16.12 16.85
C ARG A 34 -13.48 14.63 16.54
N PRO A 35 -13.95 13.82 17.51
CA PRO A 35 -14.17 12.40 17.27
C PRO A 35 -15.28 12.14 16.24
N TRP A 36 -15.10 11.07 15.47
CA TRP A 36 -16.18 10.30 14.87
C TRP A 36 -17.04 9.68 15.96
N ILE A 37 -18.35 9.80 15.82
CA ILE A 37 -19.33 9.24 16.75
C ILE A 37 -20.18 8.15 16.06
N ASP A 38 -21.19 7.64 16.75
CA ASP A 38 -22.10 6.60 16.27
C ASP A 38 -22.57 6.86 14.82
N ARG A 39 -22.67 5.77 14.06
CA ARG A 39 -22.99 5.76 12.62
C ARG A 39 -21.99 6.51 11.73
N GLY A 40 -20.77 6.74 12.22
CA GLY A 40 -19.72 7.41 11.45
C GLY A 40 -20.10 8.85 11.10
N THR A 41 -20.74 9.53 12.05
CA THR A 41 -21.14 10.94 11.94
C THR A 41 -20.22 11.82 12.78
N GLY A 42 -20.45 13.13 12.75
CA GLY A 42 -19.52 14.08 13.37
C GLY A 42 -18.32 14.30 12.47
N GLY A 43 -17.15 13.86 12.91
CA GLY A 43 -15.94 13.92 12.13
C GLY A 43 -15.06 15.13 12.46
N PRO A 44 -13.80 15.08 11.99
CA PRO A 44 -12.66 15.73 12.63
C PRO A 44 -12.69 17.25 12.60
N LEU A 45 -13.40 17.85 11.65
CA LEU A 45 -13.54 19.30 11.58
C LEU A 45 -14.51 19.83 12.66
N TYR A 46 -14.11 20.92 13.32
CA TYR A 46 -14.92 21.65 14.29
C TYR A 46 -15.98 22.55 13.64
N THR A 47 -15.80 22.90 12.37
CA THR A 47 -16.66 23.85 11.65
C THR A 47 -17.83 23.19 10.91
N ALA A 48 -17.78 21.88 10.66
CA ALA A 48 -18.80 21.16 9.92
C ALA A 48 -18.82 19.66 10.27
N GLY A 49 -19.98 19.03 10.08
CA GLY A 49 -20.06 17.57 10.02
C GLY A 49 -19.44 17.02 8.73
N GLN A 50 -18.84 15.85 8.81
CA GLN A 50 -18.23 15.15 7.68
C GLN A 50 -18.73 13.71 7.59
N ASP A 51 -18.45 13.10 6.45
CA ASP A 51 -18.71 11.71 6.15
C ASP A 51 -17.44 10.88 6.36
N ILE A 52 -17.57 9.77 7.08
CA ILE A 52 -16.44 8.91 7.45
C ILE A 52 -15.91 8.10 6.27
N ILE A 53 -16.79 7.63 5.37
CA ILE A 53 -16.38 7.01 4.13
C ILE A 53 -16.04 8.12 3.15
N ARG A 54 -14.80 8.15 2.70
CA ARG A 54 -14.28 9.15 1.77
C ARG A 54 -15.09 9.20 0.48
N ASN A 55 -15.17 10.38 -0.12
CA ASN A 55 -15.77 10.53 -1.44
C ASN A 55 -14.91 9.80 -2.48
N MET A 56 -15.50 8.80 -3.12
CA MET A 56 -14.87 7.99 -4.17
C MET A 56 -15.46 8.43 -5.51
N PHE A 57 -14.76 9.31 -6.24
CA PHE A 57 -15.24 9.88 -7.51
C PHE A 57 -15.50 8.84 -8.60
N GLU A 58 -14.98 7.63 -8.46
CA GLU A 58 -15.28 6.49 -9.34
C GLU A 58 -16.71 5.94 -9.14
N PHE A 59 -17.34 6.23 -7.99
CA PHE A 59 -18.61 5.67 -7.55
C PHE A 59 -19.69 6.74 -7.31
N LYS A 60 -19.76 7.77 -8.17
CA LYS A 60 -20.71 8.90 -8.04
C LYS A 60 -22.19 8.48 -8.00
N SER A 61 -22.51 7.29 -8.51
CA SER A 61 -23.87 6.74 -8.53
C SER A 61 -24.32 6.16 -7.18
N VAL A 62 -23.42 5.98 -6.22
CA VAL A 62 -23.69 5.33 -4.92
C VAL A 62 -23.31 6.26 -3.78
N ARG A 63 -24.25 6.52 -2.87
CA ARG A 63 -23.97 7.28 -1.64
C ARG A 63 -23.49 6.32 -0.55
N LEU A 64 -22.18 6.09 -0.52
CA LEU A 64 -21.55 5.07 0.34
C LEU A 64 -21.89 5.20 1.83
N ASN A 65 -21.87 6.42 2.38
CA ASN A 65 -22.23 6.65 3.79
C ASN A 65 -23.69 6.33 4.07
N ASP A 66 -24.61 6.63 3.15
CA ASP A 66 -26.02 6.28 3.29
C ASP A 66 -26.20 4.75 3.27
N GLU A 67 -25.51 4.05 2.35
CA GLU A 67 -25.53 2.58 2.27
C GLU A 67 -25.02 1.91 3.56
N MET A 68 -23.92 2.42 4.12
CA MET A 68 -23.38 1.95 5.40
C MET A 68 -24.38 2.21 6.54
N ARG A 69 -24.86 3.46 6.68
CA ARG A 69 -25.76 3.86 7.78
C ARG A 69 -27.08 3.11 7.77
N GLN A 70 -27.64 2.79 6.60
CA GLN A 70 -28.88 2.02 6.46
C GLN A 70 -28.74 0.57 6.95
N ARG A 71 -27.52 0.02 6.97
CA ARG A 71 -27.23 -1.36 7.39
C ARG A 71 -26.76 -1.49 8.84
N ILE A 72 -26.56 -0.36 9.52
CA ILE A 72 -26.27 -0.34 10.95
C ILE A 72 -27.55 -0.66 11.71
N GLN A 73 -27.57 -1.81 12.40
CA GLN A 73 -28.73 -2.31 13.14
C GLN A 73 -28.87 -1.65 14.51
N SER A 74 -27.76 -1.30 15.17
CA SER A 74 -27.73 -0.56 16.43
C SER A 74 -26.75 0.61 16.35
N PRO A 75 -26.99 1.75 17.03
CA PRO A 75 -26.06 2.90 16.99
C PRO A 75 -24.62 2.53 17.36
N ALA A 76 -24.46 1.56 18.27
CA ALA A 76 -23.19 1.11 18.80
C ALA A 76 -22.43 0.10 17.92
N GLN A 77 -23.08 -0.49 16.90
CA GLN A 77 -22.54 -1.62 16.14
C GLN A 77 -21.13 -1.38 15.58
N GLY A 78 -20.86 -0.18 15.05
CA GLY A 78 -19.58 0.16 14.44
C GLY A 78 -18.62 0.95 15.34
N ARG A 79 -18.91 1.09 16.64
CA ARG A 79 -18.09 1.92 17.56
C ARG A 79 -16.61 1.58 17.55
N PRO A 80 -16.18 0.30 17.62
CA PRO A 80 -14.76 -0.03 17.59
C PRO A 80 -14.03 0.52 16.34
N VAL A 81 -14.72 0.54 15.19
CA VAL A 81 -14.15 1.12 13.96
C VAL A 81 -13.96 2.62 14.10
N PHE A 82 -14.96 3.33 14.61
CA PHE A 82 -14.90 4.79 14.77
C PHE A 82 -13.87 5.19 15.83
N ASP A 83 -13.78 4.45 16.93
CA ASP A 83 -12.80 4.66 17.99
C ASP A 83 -11.37 4.44 17.49
N ALA A 84 -11.14 3.43 16.64
CA ALA A 84 -9.83 3.22 16.02
C ALA A 84 -9.43 4.40 15.12
N LEU A 85 -10.36 4.94 14.30
CA LEU A 85 -10.08 6.16 13.52
C LEU A 85 -9.80 7.38 14.40
N ASN A 86 -10.53 7.52 15.51
CA ASN A 86 -10.32 8.58 16.49
C ASN A 86 -8.93 8.51 17.13
N GLN A 87 -8.51 7.31 17.52
CA GLN A 87 -7.20 7.07 18.09
C GLN A 87 -6.10 7.40 17.08
N LEU A 88 -6.16 6.84 15.87
CA LEU A 88 -5.19 7.09 14.80
C LEU A 88 -5.10 8.59 14.46
N GLY A 89 -6.24 9.28 14.44
CA GLY A 89 -6.31 10.71 14.19
C GLY A 89 -5.76 11.58 15.32
N SER A 90 -5.74 11.06 16.55
CA SER A 90 -5.33 11.78 17.76
C SER A 90 -3.85 11.59 18.09
N THR A 91 -3.11 10.76 17.36
CA THR A 91 -1.66 10.63 17.52
C THR A 91 -0.99 11.96 17.14
N PRO A 92 -0.23 12.59 18.05
CA PRO A 92 0.39 13.88 17.81
C PRO A 92 1.75 13.72 17.10
N TRP A 93 1.99 14.56 16.11
CA TRP A 93 3.21 14.57 15.27
C TRP A 93 3.87 15.94 15.29
N VAL A 94 5.15 16.00 14.94
CA VAL A 94 5.89 17.24 14.68
C VAL A 94 6.75 17.07 13.43
N ILE A 95 7.15 18.20 12.86
CA ILE A 95 8.10 18.22 11.75
C ILE A 95 9.49 17.80 12.25
N ASN A 96 10.14 16.90 11.52
CA ASN A 96 11.54 16.55 11.70
C ASN A 96 12.42 17.60 11.01
N GLU A 97 12.66 18.70 11.71
CA GLU A 97 13.32 19.90 11.16
C GLU A 97 14.69 19.62 10.50
N PRO A 98 15.61 18.82 11.09
CA PRO A 98 16.87 18.48 10.42
C PRO A 98 16.69 17.78 9.06
N MET A 99 15.65 16.95 8.93
CA MET A 99 15.33 16.28 7.66
C MET A 99 14.71 17.24 6.66
N LEU A 100 13.82 18.12 7.12
CA LEU A 100 13.28 19.18 6.27
C LEU A 100 14.37 20.12 5.76
N ASP A 101 15.36 20.49 6.58
CA ASP A 101 16.48 21.34 6.18
C ASP A 101 17.35 20.66 5.12
N THR A 102 17.70 19.40 5.34
CA THR A 102 18.45 18.60 4.35
C THR A 102 17.67 18.48 3.04
N LEU A 103 16.36 18.20 3.12
CA LEU A 103 15.48 18.12 1.96
C LEU A 103 15.43 19.46 1.20
N LYS A 104 15.31 20.60 1.90
CA LYS A 104 15.32 21.93 1.27
C LYS A 104 16.64 22.19 0.54
N THR A 105 17.78 21.80 1.12
CA THR A 105 19.09 21.92 0.47
C THR A 105 19.17 21.09 -0.81
N VAL A 106 18.72 19.83 -0.78
CA VAL A 106 18.73 18.94 -1.95
C VAL A 106 17.72 19.42 -3.00
N PHE A 107 16.47 19.70 -2.61
CA PHE A 107 15.42 20.15 -3.52
C PHE A 107 15.72 21.51 -4.16
N GLY A 108 16.46 22.39 -3.45
CA GLY A 108 16.95 23.66 -4.00
C GLY A 108 17.87 23.50 -5.22
N GLN A 109 18.47 22.32 -5.41
CA GLN A 109 19.32 22.00 -6.57
C GLN A 109 18.51 21.50 -7.79
N SER A 110 17.18 21.38 -7.68
CA SER A 110 16.32 20.86 -8.77
C SER A 110 16.34 21.68 -10.07
N GLY A 111 16.83 22.92 -10.02
CA GLY A 111 17.04 23.77 -11.20
C GLY A 111 18.40 23.58 -11.89
N CYS A 112 19.31 22.77 -11.35
CA CYS A 112 20.66 22.56 -11.87
C CYS A 112 20.78 21.18 -12.52
N LYS A 113 21.05 21.11 -13.83
CA LYS A 113 21.11 19.84 -14.58
C LYS A 113 22.18 18.89 -14.03
N GLU A 114 23.27 19.44 -13.51
CA GLU A 114 24.40 18.68 -12.94
C GLU A 114 24.01 17.89 -11.68
N SER A 115 22.89 18.25 -11.05
CA SER A 115 22.37 17.58 -9.85
C SER A 115 21.45 16.40 -10.15
N GLU A 116 21.09 16.16 -11.42
CA GLU A 116 20.18 15.09 -11.82
C GLU A 116 20.54 13.70 -11.23
N PRO A 117 21.82 13.24 -11.25
CA PRO A 117 22.16 11.93 -10.70
C PRO A 117 21.89 11.80 -9.19
N LEU A 118 22.09 12.89 -8.43
CA LEU A 118 21.82 12.94 -7.00
C LEU A 118 20.30 12.91 -6.75
N LEU A 119 19.56 13.72 -7.50
CA LEU A 119 18.12 13.89 -7.31
C LEU A 119 17.34 12.65 -7.73
N GLU A 120 17.73 11.99 -8.83
CA GLU A 120 17.18 10.70 -9.26
C GLU A 120 17.36 9.65 -8.16
N LYS A 121 18.58 9.54 -7.60
CA LYS A 121 18.88 8.59 -6.51
C LYS A 121 18.04 8.84 -5.25
N LEU A 122 17.64 10.08 -4.99
CA LEU A 122 16.87 10.48 -3.81
C LEU A 122 15.36 10.61 -4.08
N GLY A 123 14.89 10.25 -5.28
CA GLY A 123 13.48 10.37 -5.66
C GLY A 123 12.99 11.82 -5.71
N ILE A 124 13.89 12.78 -5.92
CA ILE A 124 13.56 14.20 -6.01
C ILE A 124 13.40 14.60 -7.49
N PRO A 125 12.26 15.16 -7.89
CA PRO A 125 12.02 15.52 -9.29
C PRO A 125 12.83 16.75 -9.72
N MET A 126 13.26 16.76 -10.99
CA MET A 126 13.89 17.91 -11.63
C MET A 126 12.86 18.99 -11.96
N ARG A 127 13.26 20.26 -11.91
CA ARG A 127 12.39 21.38 -12.30
C ARG A 127 12.13 21.36 -13.81
N HIS A 128 10.94 21.76 -14.24
CA HIS A 128 10.49 21.56 -15.62
C HIS A 128 11.33 22.30 -16.68
N ASP A 129 12.03 23.37 -16.29
CA ASP A 129 12.86 24.19 -17.18
C ASP A 129 14.25 23.60 -17.42
N THR A 130 14.62 22.52 -16.73
CA THR A 130 15.88 21.80 -16.97
C THR A 130 15.79 20.83 -18.15
N PHE A 131 14.57 20.48 -18.59
CA PHE A 131 14.34 19.59 -19.71
C PHE A 131 14.43 20.34 -21.04
N ASP A 132 15.35 19.90 -21.91
CA ASP A 132 15.41 20.44 -23.27
C ASP A 132 14.36 19.76 -24.15
N VAL A 133 13.45 20.55 -24.71
CA VAL A 133 12.39 20.05 -25.60
C VAL A 133 12.79 20.41 -27.03
N PRO A 134 12.91 19.41 -27.93
CA PRO A 134 13.26 19.65 -29.33
C PRO A 134 12.42 20.74 -29.98
N ASP A 135 13.09 21.79 -30.45
CA ASP A 135 12.48 22.90 -31.16
C ASP A 135 12.57 22.68 -32.66
N PHE A 136 11.48 22.95 -33.37
CA PHE A 136 11.37 22.63 -34.79
C PHE A 136 12.31 23.51 -35.62
N VAL A 137 12.38 24.80 -35.28
CA VAL A 137 13.21 25.77 -36.00
C VAL A 137 14.68 25.53 -35.72
N LYS A 138 15.05 25.15 -34.49
CA LYS A 138 16.43 24.76 -34.17
C LYS A 138 16.90 23.53 -34.94
N GLU A 139 16.04 22.54 -35.13
CA GLU A 139 16.43 21.25 -35.74
C GLU A 139 16.36 21.24 -37.27
N PHE A 140 15.39 21.93 -37.86
CA PHE A 140 15.16 21.94 -39.31
C PHE A 140 15.35 23.32 -39.97
N GLY A 141 15.59 24.38 -39.21
CA GLY A 141 15.63 25.75 -39.71
C GLY A 141 14.22 26.32 -39.99
N ASN A 142 14.18 27.46 -40.69
CA ASN A 142 12.93 28.12 -41.10
C ASN A 142 12.29 27.46 -42.34
N VAL A 143 12.11 26.15 -42.32
CA VAL A 143 11.43 25.38 -43.38
C VAL A 143 9.98 25.09 -43.00
N LYS A 144 9.10 24.83 -43.97
CA LYS A 144 7.74 24.36 -43.64
C LYS A 144 7.79 22.89 -43.22
N LYS A 145 6.86 22.48 -42.36
CA LYS A 145 6.74 21.08 -41.91
C LYS A 145 6.57 20.09 -43.07
N GLU A 146 5.91 20.55 -44.13
CA GLU A 146 5.65 19.78 -45.36
C GLU A 146 6.92 19.51 -46.17
N ASP A 147 7.95 20.34 -46.02
CA ASP A 147 9.22 20.25 -46.75
C ASP A 147 10.26 19.36 -46.04
N VAL A 148 9.95 18.89 -44.83
CA VAL A 148 10.82 18.01 -44.05
C VAL A 148 10.56 16.56 -44.44
N ASP A 149 11.64 15.81 -44.66
CA ASP A 149 11.58 14.37 -44.88
C ASP A 149 10.73 13.65 -43.82
N VAL A 150 9.84 12.75 -44.27
CA VAL A 150 8.82 12.12 -43.41
C VAL A 150 9.46 11.29 -42.29
N GLU A 151 10.56 10.60 -42.57
CA GLU A 151 11.24 9.77 -41.57
C GLU A 151 11.94 10.64 -40.52
N LYS A 152 12.62 11.71 -40.96
CA LYS A 152 13.21 12.70 -40.05
C LYS A 152 12.15 13.40 -39.19
N PHE A 153 11.02 13.81 -39.79
CA PHE A 153 9.92 14.42 -39.04
C PHE A 153 9.31 13.44 -38.03
N ARG A 154 9.15 12.16 -38.39
CA ARG A 154 8.67 11.12 -37.48
C ARG A 154 9.64 10.92 -36.31
N GLY A 155 10.95 10.89 -36.57
CA GLY A 155 11.99 10.83 -35.55
C GLY A 155 11.94 12.02 -34.59
N TYR A 156 11.85 13.24 -35.14
CA TYR A 156 11.67 14.47 -34.36
C TYR A 156 10.40 14.46 -33.51
N ALA A 157 9.25 14.14 -34.12
CA ALA A 157 7.96 14.12 -33.45
C ALA A 157 7.97 13.13 -32.28
N LYS A 158 8.60 11.96 -32.45
CA LYS A 158 8.80 10.98 -31.39
C LYS A 158 9.66 11.53 -30.25
N LYS A 159 10.86 12.05 -30.56
CA LYS A 159 11.78 12.64 -29.56
C LYS A 159 11.13 13.80 -28.80
N LYS A 160 10.41 14.67 -29.50
CA LYS A 160 9.68 15.80 -28.91
C LYS A 160 8.56 15.32 -28.00
N ALA A 161 7.77 14.33 -28.43
CA ALA A 161 6.70 13.78 -27.61
C ALA A 161 7.25 13.14 -26.33
N GLU A 162 8.37 12.41 -26.41
CA GLU A 162 9.06 11.82 -25.26
C GLU A 162 9.58 12.90 -24.30
N ALA A 163 10.27 13.93 -24.81
CA ALA A 163 10.78 15.03 -23.99
C ALA A 163 9.65 15.83 -23.30
N VAL A 164 8.57 16.15 -24.01
CA VAL A 164 7.39 16.84 -23.44
C VAL A 164 6.74 15.98 -22.36
N LYS A 165 6.63 14.67 -22.59
CA LYS A 165 6.09 13.73 -21.61
C LYS A 165 6.94 13.74 -20.33
N MET A 166 8.25 13.52 -20.44
CA MET A 166 9.16 13.52 -19.29
C MET A 166 9.09 14.83 -18.51
N ARG A 167 9.12 15.97 -19.21
CA ARG A 167 9.00 17.30 -18.59
C ARG A 167 7.69 17.46 -17.81
N ASN A 168 6.55 17.08 -18.39
CA ASN A 168 5.25 17.24 -17.75
C ASN A 168 5.08 16.30 -16.55
N GLU A 169 5.59 15.07 -16.65
CA GLU A 169 5.63 14.11 -15.54
C GLU A 169 6.50 14.65 -14.39
N SER A 170 7.72 15.12 -14.69
CA SER A 170 8.62 15.74 -13.70
C SER A 170 8.01 16.99 -13.08
N ASN A 171 7.39 17.87 -13.86
CA ASN A 171 6.74 19.08 -13.35
C ASN A 171 5.61 18.75 -12.36
N SER A 172 4.81 17.73 -12.65
CA SER A 172 3.72 17.31 -11.77
C SER A 172 4.24 16.81 -10.42
N LEU A 173 5.30 16.00 -10.44
CA LEU A 173 5.98 15.53 -9.23
C LEU A 173 6.66 16.68 -8.48
N TRP A 174 7.30 17.61 -9.21
CA TRP A 174 7.99 18.77 -8.64
C TRP A 174 7.04 19.70 -7.89
N CYS A 175 5.90 20.06 -8.49
CA CYS A 175 4.88 20.86 -7.80
C CYS A 175 4.36 20.15 -6.55
N TRP A 176 4.19 18.82 -6.61
CA TRP A 176 3.72 18.05 -5.45
C TRP A 176 4.76 18.03 -4.32
N MET A 177 6.05 17.91 -4.64
CA MET A 177 7.13 18.08 -3.65
C MET A 177 7.16 19.50 -3.09
N GLN A 178 7.01 20.53 -3.93
CA GLN A 178 6.97 21.91 -3.47
C GLN A 178 5.85 22.13 -2.43
N TYR A 179 4.65 21.60 -2.67
CA TYR A 179 3.55 21.68 -1.70
C TYR A 179 3.91 21.08 -0.35
N ARG A 180 4.58 19.91 -0.34
CA ARG A 180 5.02 19.24 0.89
C ARG A 180 6.06 20.06 1.64
N VAL A 181 7.08 20.55 0.94
CA VAL A 181 8.14 21.37 1.55
C VAL A 181 7.56 22.65 2.14
N VAL A 182 6.70 23.35 1.41
CA VAL A 182 6.05 24.58 1.89
C VAL A 182 5.16 24.31 3.11
N LEU A 183 4.37 23.24 3.09
CA LEU A 183 3.52 22.88 4.23
C LEU A 183 4.34 22.45 5.46
N ALA A 184 5.37 21.62 5.27
CA ALA A 184 6.24 21.21 6.35
C ALA A 184 6.99 22.40 6.96
N ASP A 185 7.42 23.37 6.15
CA ASP A 185 8.07 24.59 6.62
C ASP A 185 7.10 25.50 7.40
N HIS A 186 5.85 25.62 6.93
CA HIS A 186 4.80 26.37 7.63
C HIS A 186 4.48 25.81 9.03
N PHE A 187 4.52 24.48 9.18
CA PHE A 187 4.17 23.79 10.43
C PHE A 187 5.34 23.49 11.35
N ARG A 188 6.53 24.07 11.14
CA ARG A 188 7.67 23.93 12.07
C ARG A 188 7.29 24.34 13.49
N GLY A 189 7.84 23.63 14.48
CA GLY A 189 7.54 23.84 15.89
C GLY A 189 6.08 23.59 16.32
N GLN A 190 5.16 23.25 15.41
CA GLN A 190 3.75 23.01 15.74
C GLN A 190 3.49 21.51 15.95
N THR A 191 2.60 21.20 16.90
CA THR A 191 2.07 19.84 17.04
C THR A 191 0.93 19.64 16.04
N LEU A 192 1.01 18.57 15.27
CA LEU A 192 0.09 18.23 14.19
C LEU A 192 -0.68 16.96 14.52
N PHE A 193 -1.93 16.93 14.08
CA PHE A 193 -2.81 15.77 14.13
C PHE A 193 -3.31 15.48 12.72
N PHE A 194 -3.29 14.22 12.33
CA PHE A 194 -3.73 13.77 11.02
C PHE A 194 -5.05 13.04 11.17
N PRO A 195 -6.20 13.73 11.15
CA PRO A 195 -7.49 13.06 11.21
C PRO A 195 -7.66 12.07 10.06
N HIS A 196 -8.28 10.92 10.36
CA HIS A 196 -8.46 9.86 9.39
C HIS A 196 -9.91 9.73 8.93
N ASN A 197 -10.09 9.27 7.69
CA ASN A 197 -11.32 8.72 7.12
C ASN A 197 -11.07 7.26 6.69
N MET A 198 -12.04 6.62 6.04
CA MET A 198 -11.86 5.29 5.47
C MET A 198 -12.45 5.15 4.06
N ASP A 199 -12.06 4.11 3.32
CA ASP A 199 -12.80 3.66 2.14
C ASP A 199 -14.02 2.80 2.54
N PHE A 200 -14.81 2.37 1.55
CA PHE A 200 -16.03 1.59 1.81
C PHE A 200 -15.78 0.22 2.46
N ARG A 201 -14.53 -0.26 2.46
CA ARG A 201 -14.12 -1.58 2.97
C ARG A 201 -13.47 -1.47 4.35
N GLY A 202 -13.30 -0.25 4.86
CA GLY A 202 -12.73 0.04 6.17
C GLY A 202 -11.28 0.54 6.12
N ARG A 203 -10.56 0.46 4.99
CA ARG A 203 -9.16 0.88 4.95
C ARG A 203 -9.04 2.36 5.27
N VAL A 204 -8.19 2.66 6.24
CA VAL A 204 -8.08 3.98 6.86
C VAL A 204 -7.09 4.87 6.10
N TYR A 205 -7.38 6.17 5.95
CA TYR A 205 -6.53 7.15 5.28
C TYR A 205 -6.56 8.51 5.99
N PRO A 206 -5.43 9.23 6.13
CA PRO A 206 -5.43 10.63 6.54
C PRO A 206 -6.26 11.50 5.59
N LEU A 207 -6.90 12.55 6.13
CA LEU A 207 -7.58 13.55 5.32
C LEU A 207 -6.62 14.42 4.49
N SER A 208 -5.45 14.74 5.05
CA SER A 208 -4.44 15.57 4.39
C SER A 208 -3.77 14.79 3.24
N PRO A 209 -3.96 15.20 1.97
CA PRO A 209 -3.38 14.50 0.82
C PRO A 209 -1.94 14.90 0.54
N TYR A 210 -1.46 16.02 1.08
CA TYR A 210 -0.14 16.58 0.77
C TYR A 210 0.91 16.07 1.75
N LEU A 211 0.67 16.25 3.04
CA LEU A 211 1.56 15.90 4.14
C LEU A 211 0.84 14.93 5.08
N SER A 212 1.35 13.71 5.21
CA SER A 212 0.94 12.71 6.19
C SER A 212 1.92 11.54 6.20
N HIS A 213 1.93 10.76 7.28
CA HIS A 213 2.79 9.58 7.43
C HIS A 213 2.47 8.43 6.46
N MET A 214 1.31 8.47 5.77
CA MET A 214 0.98 7.53 4.70
C MET A 214 1.64 7.84 3.35
N GLY A 215 2.40 8.94 3.26
CA GLY A 215 3.13 9.29 2.05
C GLY A 215 4.32 8.37 1.74
N ASP A 216 5.10 8.82 0.76
CA ASP A 216 6.39 8.22 0.38
C ASP A 216 7.49 8.49 1.41
N ASP A 217 8.68 7.96 1.16
CA ASP A 217 9.88 8.08 2.00
C ASP A 217 10.13 9.50 2.53
N VAL A 218 10.01 10.52 1.66
CA VAL A 218 10.15 11.93 2.04
C VAL A 218 9.10 12.37 3.06
N ASN A 219 7.82 12.04 2.85
CA ASN A 219 6.77 12.38 3.81
C ASN A 219 6.95 11.67 5.15
N ARG A 220 7.48 10.44 5.15
CA ARG A 220 7.74 9.66 6.36
C ARG A 220 8.93 10.19 7.13
N CYS A 221 10.00 10.63 6.46
CA CYS A 221 11.21 11.13 7.14
C CYS A 221 11.00 12.49 7.82
N ILE A 222 10.16 13.37 7.24
CA ILE A 222 9.91 14.72 7.76
C ILE A 222 8.90 14.74 8.91
N LEU A 223 8.33 13.59 9.29
CA LEU A 223 7.40 13.46 10.40
C LEU A 223 7.98 12.56 11.49
N LYS A 224 7.78 12.95 12.75
CA LYS A 224 8.09 12.14 13.93
C LYS A 224 7.02 12.35 15.00
N PHE A 225 6.97 11.47 16.00
CA PHE A 225 6.01 11.65 17.09
C PHE A 225 6.30 12.93 17.88
N ALA A 226 5.26 13.67 18.24
CA ALA A 226 5.40 14.90 19.04
C ALA A 226 5.86 14.57 20.46
N LYS A 227 5.25 13.55 21.06
CA LYS A 227 5.63 13.05 22.38
C LYS A 227 6.87 12.16 22.23
N SER A 228 7.88 12.37 23.06
CA SER A 228 9.03 11.47 23.17
C SER A 228 8.78 10.37 24.21
N GLN A 229 9.48 9.25 24.08
CA GLN A 229 9.54 8.19 25.09
C GLN A 229 11.00 7.74 25.30
N PRO A 230 11.39 7.35 26.54
CA PRO A 230 12.71 6.80 26.78
C PRO A 230 12.91 5.50 26.00
N LEU A 231 14.11 5.23 25.50
CA LEU A 231 14.41 4.00 24.75
C LEU A 231 14.22 2.72 25.58
N GLY A 232 14.39 2.78 26.90
CA GLY A 232 14.39 1.59 27.75
C GLY A 232 15.54 0.63 27.40
N SER A 233 15.42 -0.62 27.84
CA SER A 233 16.50 -1.62 27.71
C SER A 233 16.76 -2.06 26.27
N HIS A 234 15.73 -2.10 25.41
CA HIS A 234 15.83 -2.62 24.04
C HIS A 234 15.58 -1.57 22.95
N GLY A 235 15.17 -0.34 23.29
CA GLY A 235 14.80 0.65 22.28
C GLY A 235 15.98 1.08 21.40
N PHE A 236 17.21 1.10 21.94
CA PHE A 236 18.37 1.43 21.11
C PHE A 236 18.67 0.35 20.07
N ASP A 237 18.49 -0.90 20.45
CA ASP A 237 18.59 -2.06 19.56
C ASP A 237 17.51 -2.02 18.48
N TRP A 238 16.27 -1.67 18.85
CA TRP A 238 15.19 -1.45 17.89
C TRP A 238 15.47 -0.30 16.91
N LEU A 239 16.11 0.80 17.34
CA LEU A 239 16.53 1.87 16.43
C LEU A 239 17.58 1.39 15.42
N LYS A 240 18.56 0.61 15.87
CA LYS A 240 19.59 0.01 15.01
C LYS A 240 18.98 -0.95 14.00
N LEU A 241 18.12 -1.87 14.46
CA LEU A 241 17.41 -2.81 13.60
C LEU A 241 16.53 -2.08 12.59
N HIS A 242 15.81 -1.04 13.02
CA HIS A 242 15.01 -0.21 12.13
C HIS A 242 15.87 0.44 11.04
N CYS A 243 17.02 1.02 11.40
CA CYS A 243 17.96 1.59 10.44
C CYS A 243 18.44 0.55 9.41
N VAL A 244 18.80 -0.65 9.84
CA VAL A 244 19.22 -1.74 8.93
C VAL A 244 18.06 -2.21 8.05
N ASN A 245 16.85 -2.33 8.60
CA ASN A 245 15.65 -2.72 7.83
C ASN A 245 15.38 -1.75 6.68
N LEU A 246 15.52 -0.43 6.92
CA LEU A 246 15.32 0.62 5.92
C LEU A 246 16.35 0.59 4.78
N THR A 247 17.53 0.00 5.00
CA THR A 247 18.52 -0.19 3.91
C THR A 247 18.03 -1.17 2.85
N GLY A 248 17.18 -2.13 3.24
CA GLY A 248 16.70 -3.19 2.36
C GLY A 248 17.72 -4.29 2.01
N THR A 249 18.93 -4.24 2.55
CA THR A 249 20.04 -5.16 2.21
C THR A 249 19.93 -6.53 2.90
N MET A 250 19.37 -6.57 4.12
CA MET A 250 19.34 -7.75 5.00
C MET A 250 17.96 -8.41 5.11
N LYS A 251 17.12 -8.30 4.07
CA LYS A 251 15.71 -8.76 4.10
C LYS A 251 15.53 -10.25 4.43
N ARG A 252 16.51 -11.09 4.13
CA ARG A 252 16.49 -12.54 4.39
C ARG A 252 17.28 -12.97 5.63
N ALA A 253 17.94 -12.03 6.30
CA ALA A 253 18.79 -12.32 7.44
C ALA A 253 17.97 -12.38 8.73
N SER A 254 18.49 -13.12 9.72
CA SER A 254 17.90 -13.21 11.05
C SER A 254 17.97 -11.86 11.79
N VAL A 255 17.25 -11.71 12.91
CA VAL A 255 17.32 -10.49 13.73
C VAL A 255 18.73 -10.34 14.32
N ALA A 256 19.35 -11.45 14.73
CA ALA A 256 20.72 -11.46 15.24
C ALA A 256 21.73 -10.99 14.18
N ASP A 257 21.64 -11.49 12.95
CA ASP A 257 22.53 -11.08 11.86
C ASP A 257 22.36 -9.60 11.49
N ARG A 258 21.12 -9.10 11.50
CA ARG A 258 20.84 -7.67 11.29
C ARG A 258 21.47 -6.81 12.38
N MET A 259 21.48 -7.29 13.62
CA MET A 259 22.12 -6.56 14.73
C MET A 259 23.64 -6.51 14.58
N VAL A 260 24.28 -7.64 14.23
CA VAL A 260 25.72 -7.69 13.95
C VAL A 260 26.09 -6.72 12.83
N GLU A 261 25.27 -6.67 11.78
CA GLU A 261 25.47 -5.74 10.67
C GLU A 261 25.24 -4.27 11.09
N ALA A 262 24.28 -4.00 11.97
CA ALA A 262 24.07 -2.65 12.50
C ALA A 262 25.31 -2.12 13.25
N GLU A 263 25.95 -2.96 14.06
CA GLU A 263 27.20 -2.61 14.74
C GLU A 263 28.34 -2.36 13.75
N ARG A 264 28.44 -3.19 12.71
CA ARG A 264 29.44 -3.03 11.65
C ARG A 264 29.26 -1.70 10.89
N LEU A 265 28.01 -1.30 10.64
CA LEU A 265 27.65 -0.10 9.90
C LEU A 265 27.65 1.18 10.76
N LEU A 266 27.80 1.06 12.08
CA LEU A 266 27.72 2.18 13.01
C LEU A 266 28.60 3.39 12.61
N PRO A 267 29.85 3.24 12.12
CA PRO A 267 30.64 4.37 11.63
C PRO A 267 29.96 5.12 10.47
N SER A 268 29.42 4.40 9.47
CA SER A 268 28.74 5.00 8.31
C SER A 268 27.38 5.61 8.68
N ILE A 269 26.69 5.04 9.67
CA ILE A 269 25.48 5.63 10.27
C ILE A 269 25.81 6.99 10.89
N LEU A 270 26.88 7.05 11.69
CA LEU A 270 27.30 8.29 12.36
C LEU A 270 27.83 9.34 11.36
N ASP A 271 28.57 8.95 10.33
CA ASP A 271 28.97 9.86 9.25
C ASP A 271 27.75 10.43 8.50
N SER A 272 26.79 9.57 8.14
CA SER A 272 25.57 9.97 7.44
C SER A 272 24.76 10.98 8.26
N ALA A 273 24.67 10.80 9.58
CA ALA A 273 23.99 11.72 10.47
C ALA A 273 24.68 13.10 10.59
N ARG A 274 26.02 13.12 10.61
CA ARG A 274 26.82 14.33 10.83
C ARG A 274 27.07 15.13 9.55
N ASN A 275 27.31 14.44 8.44
CA ASN A 275 27.70 15.02 7.16
C ASN A 275 26.84 14.45 6.00
N PRO A 276 25.50 14.60 6.02
CA PRO A 276 24.60 13.89 5.10
C PRO A 276 24.89 14.12 3.62
N LEU A 277 25.38 15.30 3.24
CA LEU A 277 25.64 15.70 1.85
C LEU A 277 27.14 15.81 1.51
N ASN A 278 28.04 15.74 2.50
CA ASN A 278 29.48 15.98 2.32
C ASN A 278 30.37 14.81 2.76
N GLY A 279 29.82 13.84 3.51
CA GLY A 279 30.52 12.63 3.93
C GLY A 279 30.47 11.51 2.89
N GLU A 280 30.44 10.27 3.37
CA GLU A 280 30.41 9.04 2.57
C GLU A 280 29.06 8.82 1.85
N LYS A 281 27.99 9.49 2.31
CA LYS A 281 26.64 9.42 1.72
C LYS A 281 26.07 7.99 1.67
N TRP A 282 26.47 7.15 2.62
CA TRP A 282 26.06 5.75 2.71
C TRP A 282 24.54 5.59 2.66
N TRP A 283 23.81 6.43 3.41
CA TRP A 283 22.35 6.41 3.50
C TRP A 283 21.63 6.47 2.14
N MET A 284 22.23 7.14 1.13
CA MET A 284 21.61 7.29 -0.20
C MET A 284 21.51 5.96 -0.96
N SER A 285 22.29 4.94 -0.57
CA SER A 285 22.28 3.62 -1.23
C SER A 285 21.15 2.69 -0.74
N SER A 286 20.39 3.13 0.27
CA SER A 286 19.29 2.39 0.88
C SER A 286 18.05 2.35 -0.01
N ASP A 287 17.19 1.35 0.21
CA ASP A 287 15.85 1.30 -0.40
C ASP A 287 14.97 2.49 0.02
N GLU A 288 15.04 2.90 1.30
CA GLU A 288 14.32 4.04 1.87
C GLU A 288 15.34 5.08 2.40
N PRO A 289 15.99 5.85 1.51
CA PRO A 289 17.14 6.67 1.87
C PRO A 289 16.81 7.74 2.92
N TRP A 290 15.71 8.48 2.78
CA TRP A 290 15.39 9.58 3.68
C TRP A 290 15.00 9.10 5.09
N GLN A 291 14.21 8.03 5.20
CA GLN A 291 13.95 7.39 6.49
C GLN A 291 15.23 6.82 7.10
N THR A 292 16.14 6.24 6.30
CA THR A 292 17.44 5.76 6.80
C THR A 292 18.26 6.90 7.40
N LEU A 293 18.30 8.05 6.73
CA LEU A 293 18.97 9.24 7.26
C LEU A 293 18.33 9.73 8.57
N ALA A 294 16.99 9.72 8.65
CA ALA A 294 16.28 10.09 9.88
C ALA A 294 16.65 9.13 11.05
N ALA A 295 16.75 7.83 10.78
CA ALA A 295 17.21 6.84 11.76
C ALA A 295 18.67 7.07 12.17
N CYS A 296 19.56 7.40 11.22
CA CYS A 296 20.94 7.74 11.52
C CYS A 296 21.04 8.93 12.47
N VAL A 297 20.26 9.99 12.21
CA VAL A 297 20.22 11.20 13.06
C VAL A 297 19.71 10.88 14.46
N GLU A 298 18.71 10.02 14.62
CA GLU A 298 18.19 9.64 15.94
C GLU A 298 19.21 8.78 16.72
N ILE A 299 19.89 7.83 16.06
CA ILE A 299 20.96 7.02 16.65
C ILE A 299 22.12 7.90 17.12
N GLU A 300 22.52 8.88 16.32
CA GLU A 300 23.61 9.81 16.64
C GLU A 300 23.30 10.64 17.90
N LYS A 301 22.06 11.13 18.01
CA LYS A 301 21.56 11.83 19.20
C LYS A 301 21.53 10.94 20.43
N ALA A 302 21.08 9.69 20.28
CA ALA A 302 21.07 8.73 21.37
C ALA A 302 22.51 8.44 21.87
N MET A 303 23.47 8.25 20.98
CA MET A 303 24.88 8.00 21.35
C MET A 303 25.57 9.21 21.98
N LYS A 304 25.19 10.43 21.59
CA LYS A 304 25.70 11.67 22.19
C LYS A 304 24.94 12.08 23.45
N TYR A 305 23.92 11.33 23.85
CA TYR A 305 23.17 11.63 25.04
C TYR A 305 24.10 11.53 26.25
N GLY A 306 24.29 12.63 26.98
CA GLY A 306 25.27 12.71 28.09
C GLY A 306 24.93 11.87 29.32
N GLY A 307 23.85 11.08 29.27
CA GLY A 307 23.43 10.14 30.31
C GLY A 307 23.29 8.72 29.75
N ASP A 308 22.54 7.87 30.44
CA ASP A 308 22.26 6.51 29.97
C ASP A 308 21.41 6.54 28.69
N VAL A 309 21.86 5.85 27.64
CA VAL A 309 21.16 5.71 26.35
C VAL A 309 19.74 5.19 26.54
N ALA A 310 19.49 4.31 27.51
CA ALA A 310 18.15 3.79 27.80
C ALA A 310 17.16 4.91 28.20
N SER A 311 17.65 6.04 28.72
CA SER A 311 16.82 7.19 29.10
C SER A 311 16.68 8.25 27.99
N PHE A 312 17.33 8.07 26.84
CA PHE A 312 17.24 8.99 25.71
C PHE A 312 15.77 9.13 25.24
N PRO A 313 15.20 10.35 25.21
CA PRO A 313 13.80 10.58 24.86
C PRO A 313 13.61 10.58 23.33
N SER A 314 13.50 9.39 22.74
CA SER A 314 13.32 9.20 21.30
C SER A 314 11.91 9.57 20.81
N GLN A 315 11.85 10.16 19.62
CA GLN A 315 10.62 10.55 18.93
C GLN A 315 10.43 9.80 17.61
N LEU A 316 11.46 9.10 17.13
CA LEU A 316 11.41 8.40 15.85
C LEU A 316 10.45 7.19 15.93
N PRO A 317 9.46 7.09 15.04
CA PRO A 317 8.65 5.88 14.89
C PRO A 317 9.51 4.71 14.42
N VAL A 318 9.28 3.53 14.98
CA VAL A 318 9.86 2.26 14.50
C VAL A 318 8.75 1.43 13.87
N HIS A 319 9.02 0.89 12.67
CA HIS A 319 8.04 0.22 11.82
C HIS A 319 8.16 -1.30 11.93
N GLN A 320 7.04 -2.00 11.93
CA GLN A 320 6.94 -3.45 11.81
C GLN A 320 5.93 -3.79 10.69
N ASP A 321 6.40 -4.48 9.67
CA ASP A 321 5.67 -4.72 8.42
C ASP A 321 5.20 -6.17 8.29
N GLY A 322 3.95 -6.36 7.87
CA GLY A 322 3.48 -7.68 7.44
C GLY A 322 4.18 -8.12 6.16
N SER A 323 4.72 -9.35 6.13
CA SER A 323 5.51 -9.86 4.99
C SER A 323 4.74 -9.85 3.64
N CYS A 324 3.55 -10.46 3.61
CA CYS A 324 2.57 -10.34 2.54
C CYS A 324 1.17 -10.46 3.14
N ASN A 325 0.67 -9.36 3.69
CA ASN A 325 -0.49 -9.36 4.58
C ASN A 325 -1.74 -10.02 3.98
N GLY A 326 -2.07 -9.76 2.71
CA GLY A 326 -3.18 -10.43 2.03
C GLY A 326 -3.06 -11.96 2.01
N LEU A 327 -1.86 -12.51 1.76
CA LEU A 327 -1.62 -13.97 1.81
C LEU A 327 -1.62 -14.49 3.25
N GLN A 328 -1.16 -13.69 4.23
CA GLN A 328 -1.27 -14.04 5.66
C GLN A 328 -2.73 -14.24 6.06
N HIS A 329 -3.62 -13.32 5.68
CA HIS A 329 -5.05 -13.47 5.93
C HIS A 329 -5.67 -14.67 5.20
N TYR A 330 -5.28 -14.93 3.95
CA TYR A 330 -5.77 -16.10 3.22
C TYR A 330 -5.31 -17.42 3.86
N ALA A 331 -4.03 -17.55 4.20
CA ALA A 331 -3.49 -18.74 4.86
C ALA A 331 -4.16 -18.97 6.21
N ALA A 332 -4.43 -17.91 6.98
CA ALA A 332 -5.15 -18.02 8.24
C ALA A 332 -6.62 -18.43 8.08
N LEU A 333 -7.33 -17.90 7.08
CA LEU A 333 -8.72 -18.27 6.78
C LEU A 333 -8.85 -19.71 6.26
N GLY A 334 -7.93 -20.12 5.38
CA GLY A 334 -7.91 -21.46 4.78
C GLY A 334 -7.22 -22.52 5.65
N ARG A 335 -6.65 -22.13 6.80
CA ARG A 335 -5.76 -22.96 7.63
C ARG A 335 -4.65 -23.63 6.82
N ASP A 336 -4.08 -22.91 5.88
CA ASP A 336 -3.10 -23.42 4.93
C ASP A 336 -1.70 -23.46 5.54
N ASN A 337 -1.21 -24.66 5.91
CA ASN A 337 0.05 -24.78 6.64
C ASN A 337 1.27 -24.45 5.77
N GLU A 338 1.33 -24.96 4.54
CA GLU A 338 2.46 -24.67 3.63
C GLU A 338 2.51 -23.17 3.29
N GLY A 339 1.35 -22.60 2.94
CA GLY A 339 1.23 -21.18 2.70
C GLY A 339 1.59 -20.36 3.94
N GLY A 340 1.11 -20.76 5.11
CA GLY A 340 1.38 -20.11 6.39
C GLY A 340 2.87 -20.03 6.73
N VAL A 341 3.64 -21.09 6.47
CA VAL A 341 5.11 -21.06 6.64
C VAL A 341 5.73 -20.01 5.72
N GLN A 342 5.36 -19.97 4.44
CA GLN A 342 5.94 -19.06 3.44
C GLN A 342 5.69 -17.56 3.73
N VAL A 343 4.60 -17.25 4.47
CA VAL A 343 4.27 -15.88 4.89
C VAL A 343 4.44 -15.65 6.39
N ASN A 344 5.30 -16.45 7.02
CA ASN A 344 5.78 -16.26 8.39
C ASN A 344 4.65 -16.30 9.45
N LEU A 345 3.62 -17.13 9.27
CA LEU A 345 2.62 -17.40 10.32
C LEU A 345 3.12 -18.38 11.38
N THR A 346 4.20 -19.10 11.10
CA THR A 346 4.82 -20.05 12.03
C THR A 346 6.24 -19.60 12.38
N GLN A 347 6.75 -20.06 13.51
CA GLN A 347 8.13 -19.81 13.91
C GLN A 347 9.14 -20.27 12.85
N CYS A 348 10.14 -19.43 12.58
CA CYS A 348 11.27 -19.69 11.71
C CYS A 348 12.52 -18.96 12.23
N GLU A 349 13.71 -19.50 11.94
CA GLU A 349 14.98 -18.88 12.34
C GLU A 349 15.34 -17.66 11.49
N THR A 350 14.93 -17.69 10.21
CA THR A 350 15.10 -16.60 9.25
C THR A 350 13.77 -16.29 8.57
N PRO A 351 13.53 -15.04 8.15
CA PRO A 351 12.29 -14.67 7.48
C PRO A 351 12.14 -15.42 6.14
N ASN A 352 10.99 -16.06 5.96
CA ASN A 352 10.60 -16.66 4.69
C ASN A 352 10.18 -15.59 3.69
N ASP A 353 10.49 -15.82 2.41
CA ASP A 353 10.29 -14.89 1.30
C ASP A 353 9.44 -15.56 0.22
N VAL A 354 8.11 -15.56 0.41
CA VAL A 354 7.12 -16.15 -0.52
C VAL A 354 7.38 -15.79 -2.00
N TYR A 355 7.89 -14.60 -2.28
CA TYR A 355 8.19 -14.17 -3.63
C TYR A 355 9.36 -14.94 -4.26
N SER A 356 10.34 -15.35 -3.46
CA SER A 356 11.46 -16.16 -3.92
C SER A 356 11.08 -17.61 -4.08
N ASP A 357 10.27 -18.13 -3.16
CA ASP A 357 9.76 -19.51 -3.23
C ASP A 357 8.89 -19.71 -4.47
N VAL A 358 7.97 -18.77 -4.74
CA VAL A 358 7.17 -18.79 -5.97
C VAL A 358 8.05 -18.63 -7.21
N ALA A 359 9.11 -17.82 -7.17
CA ALA A 359 10.03 -17.67 -8.30
C ALA A 359 10.78 -18.99 -8.59
N GLN A 360 11.19 -19.70 -7.54
CA GLN A 360 11.83 -21.00 -7.66
C GLN A 360 10.87 -22.06 -8.22
N ARG A 361 9.60 -22.07 -7.79
CA ARG A 361 8.57 -22.97 -8.36
C ARG A 361 8.29 -22.67 -9.83
N VAL A 362 8.24 -21.40 -10.20
CA VAL A 362 8.12 -20.98 -11.62
C VAL A 362 9.32 -21.46 -12.42
N GLU A 363 10.53 -21.35 -11.89
CA GLU A 363 11.75 -21.85 -12.53
C GLU A 363 11.75 -23.38 -12.67
N GLN A 364 11.29 -24.13 -11.65
CA GLN A 364 11.14 -25.58 -11.72
C GLN A 364 10.17 -26.00 -12.83
N LYS A 365 9.01 -25.35 -12.92
CA LYS A 365 8.03 -25.61 -13.99
C LYS A 365 8.60 -25.27 -15.36
N ARG A 366 9.41 -24.22 -15.46
CA ARG A 366 10.10 -23.87 -16.69
C ARG A 366 11.08 -24.93 -17.15
N LYS A 367 11.91 -25.46 -16.24
CA LYS A 367 12.81 -26.59 -16.55
C LYS A 367 12.03 -27.83 -16.99
N GLN A 368 10.92 -28.14 -16.32
CA GLN A 368 10.04 -29.24 -16.73
C GLN A 368 9.49 -29.03 -18.15
N ASP A 369 9.04 -27.82 -18.47
CA ASP A 369 8.52 -27.51 -19.82
C ASP A 369 9.64 -27.57 -20.89
N GLU A 370 10.86 -27.12 -20.57
CA GLU A 370 12.06 -27.21 -21.44
C GLU A 370 12.38 -28.67 -21.82
N GLU A 371 12.22 -29.60 -20.88
CA GLU A 371 12.47 -31.03 -21.06
C GLU A 371 11.26 -31.78 -21.66
N SER A 372 10.07 -31.20 -21.60
CA SER A 372 8.81 -31.81 -22.05
C SER A 372 8.64 -31.77 -23.58
N ASN A 373 7.76 -32.61 -24.12
CA ASN A 373 7.24 -32.47 -25.49
C ASN A 373 5.90 -31.71 -25.54
N GLY A 374 5.62 -30.84 -24.57
CA GLY A 374 4.35 -30.12 -24.43
C GLY A 374 4.30 -28.81 -25.24
N GLU A 375 3.10 -28.21 -25.29
CA GLU A 375 2.82 -26.95 -26.01
C GLU A 375 3.64 -25.76 -25.49
N ASP A 376 4.12 -25.82 -24.25
CA ASP A 376 4.90 -24.76 -23.60
C ASP A 376 6.42 -24.86 -23.88
N ARG A 377 6.91 -25.96 -24.49
CA ARG A 377 8.35 -26.23 -24.68
C ARG A 377 9.07 -25.11 -25.43
N ASP A 378 8.53 -24.71 -26.58
CA ASP A 378 9.17 -23.70 -27.44
C ASP A 378 9.28 -22.34 -26.74
N VAL A 379 8.26 -21.96 -25.96
CA VAL A 379 8.27 -20.69 -25.21
C VAL A 379 9.25 -20.77 -24.04
N ALA A 380 9.33 -21.91 -23.35
CA ALA A 380 10.25 -22.12 -22.25
C ALA A 380 11.73 -22.09 -22.71
N LEU A 381 12.04 -22.73 -23.84
CA LEU A 381 13.37 -22.70 -24.45
C LEU A 381 13.76 -21.30 -24.92
N LYS A 382 12.87 -20.59 -25.63
CA LYS A 382 13.12 -19.18 -26.02
C LYS A 382 13.31 -18.26 -24.82
N LEU A 383 12.54 -18.48 -23.75
CA LEU A 383 12.71 -17.72 -22.51
C LEU A 383 14.05 -18.04 -21.85
N ARG A 384 14.55 -19.29 -21.89
CA ARG A 384 15.90 -19.65 -21.41
C ARG A 384 16.98 -18.90 -22.18
N GLU A 385 16.84 -18.75 -23.49
CA GLU A 385 17.81 -17.98 -24.30
C GLU A 385 17.82 -16.50 -23.92
N ALA A 386 16.64 -15.89 -23.75
CA ALA A 386 16.50 -14.48 -23.38
C ALA A 386 16.82 -14.19 -21.90
N LEU A 387 16.61 -15.18 -21.02
CA LEU A 387 16.83 -15.12 -19.59
C LEU A 387 17.55 -16.40 -19.12
N PRO A 388 18.87 -16.49 -19.31
CA PRO A 388 19.65 -17.69 -18.98
C PRO A 388 19.60 -18.06 -17.50
N GLN A 389 19.57 -17.05 -16.63
CA GLN A 389 19.45 -17.21 -15.19
C GLN A 389 18.06 -17.68 -14.76
N ASN A 390 17.95 -18.11 -13.50
CA ASN A 390 16.65 -18.38 -12.89
C ASN A 390 15.77 -17.13 -12.92
N VAL A 391 14.46 -17.32 -13.05
CA VAL A 391 13.48 -16.21 -13.05
C VAL A 391 13.69 -15.32 -11.81
N PRO A 392 14.07 -14.04 -11.98
CA PRO A 392 14.35 -13.18 -10.84
C PRO A 392 13.09 -12.87 -10.02
N ARG A 393 13.22 -12.86 -8.69
CA ARG A 393 12.15 -12.44 -7.75
C ARG A 393 11.45 -11.15 -8.18
N LYS A 394 12.22 -10.16 -8.65
CA LYS A 394 11.71 -8.83 -9.08
C LYS A 394 10.66 -8.95 -10.20
N VAL A 395 10.78 -9.94 -11.09
CA VAL A 395 9.87 -10.14 -12.23
C VAL A 395 8.46 -10.51 -11.76
N ILE A 396 8.35 -11.39 -10.76
CA ILE A 396 7.06 -11.93 -10.30
C ILE A 396 6.52 -11.28 -9.03
N LYS A 397 7.36 -10.56 -8.25
CA LYS A 397 7.01 -9.99 -6.94
C LYS A 397 5.69 -9.22 -6.99
N GLN A 398 5.55 -8.30 -7.95
CA GLN A 398 4.36 -7.47 -8.08
C GLN A 398 3.11 -8.32 -8.36
N THR A 399 3.22 -9.33 -9.20
CA THR A 399 2.10 -10.23 -9.53
C THR A 399 1.68 -11.06 -8.34
N VAL A 400 2.62 -11.68 -7.62
CA VAL A 400 2.32 -12.41 -6.39
C VAL A 400 1.63 -11.51 -5.36
N MET A 401 2.17 -10.32 -5.12
CA MET A 401 1.63 -9.35 -4.16
C MET A 401 0.21 -8.87 -4.52
N THR A 402 -0.14 -8.79 -5.81
CA THR A 402 -1.40 -8.20 -6.27
C THR A 402 -2.47 -9.23 -6.65
N THR A 403 -2.12 -10.51 -6.83
CA THR A 403 -3.07 -11.60 -7.12
C THR A 403 -4.06 -11.84 -5.98
N VAL A 404 -3.64 -11.70 -4.72
CA VAL A 404 -4.55 -11.75 -3.56
C VAL A 404 -5.52 -10.58 -3.54
N TYR A 405 -5.13 -9.46 -4.14
CA TYR A 405 -5.95 -8.25 -4.28
C TYR A 405 -6.73 -8.18 -5.60
N GLY A 406 -6.94 -9.33 -6.26
CA GLY A 406 -7.87 -9.45 -7.39
C GLY A 406 -7.27 -9.12 -8.75
N VAL A 407 -5.94 -9.10 -8.88
CA VAL A 407 -5.32 -9.01 -10.21
C VAL A 407 -5.72 -10.20 -11.07
N THR A 408 -6.23 -9.90 -12.27
CA THR A 408 -6.58 -10.89 -13.29
C THR A 408 -5.34 -11.33 -14.07
N MET A 409 -5.45 -12.42 -14.81
CA MET A 409 -4.38 -12.90 -15.69
C MET A 409 -3.88 -11.80 -16.65
N TYR A 410 -4.78 -10.99 -17.21
CA TYR A 410 -4.41 -9.85 -18.05
C TYR A 410 -3.56 -8.82 -17.30
N GLY A 411 -3.96 -8.45 -16.08
CA GLY A 411 -3.19 -7.53 -15.24
C GLY A 411 -1.81 -8.09 -14.88
N ALA A 412 -1.74 -9.38 -14.56
CA ALA A 412 -0.49 -10.09 -14.29
C ALA A 412 0.47 -10.07 -15.49
N VAL A 413 -0.03 -10.36 -16.70
CA VAL A 413 0.77 -10.27 -17.93
C VAL A 413 1.34 -8.87 -18.10
N LEU A 414 0.56 -7.80 -17.86
CA LEU A 414 1.04 -6.43 -17.99
C LEU A 414 2.13 -6.09 -16.96
N GLN A 415 1.99 -6.55 -15.73
CA GLN A 415 2.99 -6.33 -14.67
C GLN A 415 4.31 -7.03 -15.00
N ILE A 416 4.26 -8.32 -15.35
CA ILE A 416 5.46 -9.09 -15.73
C ILE A 416 6.10 -8.51 -16.99
N LYS A 417 5.29 -8.15 -18.01
CA LYS A 417 5.80 -7.52 -19.24
C LYS A 417 6.56 -6.23 -18.97
N ARG A 418 6.12 -5.41 -18.00
CA ARG A 418 6.85 -4.20 -17.58
C ARG A 418 8.20 -4.54 -16.97
N GLN A 419 8.27 -5.58 -16.13
CA GLN A 419 9.54 -6.01 -15.52
C GLN A 419 10.49 -6.61 -16.56
N LEU A 420 10.00 -7.42 -17.50
CA LEU A 420 10.84 -7.98 -18.59
C LEU A 420 11.40 -6.87 -19.50
N LYS A 421 10.58 -5.85 -19.82
CA LYS A 421 11.05 -4.68 -20.57
C LYS A 421 12.14 -3.89 -19.84
N ALA A 422 12.08 -3.81 -18.52
CA ALA A 422 13.10 -3.15 -17.71
C ALA A 422 14.40 -3.98 -17.60
N MET A 423 14.41 -5.20 -18.12
CA MET A 423 15.58 -6.08 -18.24
C MET A 423 16.04 -6.20 -19.71
N ASP A 424 15.65 -5.25 -20.56
CA ASP A 424 16.00 -5.18 -21.99
C ASP A 424 15.58 -6.40 -22.83
N ILE A 425 14.55 -7.13 -22.39
CA ILE A 425 13.99 -8.27 -23.16
C ILE A 425 13.10 -7.73 -24.31
N PRO A 426 13.26 -8.21 -25.56
CA PRO A 426 12.59 -7.67 -26.76
C PRO A 426 11.07 -7.57 -26.65
N GLY A 427 10.49 -6.53 -27.26
CA GLY A 427 9.08 -6.15 -27.04
C GLY A 427 8.01 -7.11 -27.57
N GLU A 428 8.29 -7.86 -28.64
CA GLU A 428 7.38 -8.88 -29.19
C GLU A 428 7.41 -10.16 -28.34
N ASP A 429 8.61 -10.68 -28.05
CA ASP A 429 8.80 -11.87 -27.21
C ASP A 429 8.41 -11.64 -25.76
N ALA A 430 8.64 -10.44 -25.21
CA ALA A 430 8.27 -10.09 -23.84
C ALA A 430 6.77 -10.28 -23.56
N ALA A 431 5.90 -10.13 -24.56
CA ALA A 431 4.48 -10.39 -24.39
C ALA A 431 4.16 -11.89 -24.24
N ILE A 432 4.87 -12.72 -25.01
CA ILE A 432 4.76 -14.18 -25.00
C ILE A 432 5.30 -14.71 -23.67
N PHE A 433 6.51 -14.29 -23.30
CA PHE A 433 7.16 -14.64 -22.04
C PHE A 433 6.35 -14.20 -20.83
N ALA A 434 5.81 -12.98 -20.84
CA ALA A 434 4.98 -12.51 -19.73
C ALA A 434 3.70 -13.34 -19.55
N ARG A 435 3.08 -13.77 -20.66
CA ARG A 435 1.90 -14.65 -20.60
C ARG A 435 2.25 -16.02 -20.02
N TYR A 436 3.34 -16.61 -20.48
CA TYR A 436 3.85 -17.88 -19.97
C TYR A 436 4.17 -17.79 -18.48
N LEU A 437 4.99 -16.82 -18.07
CA LEU A 437 5.37 -16.61 -16.68
C LEU A 437 4.16 -16.30 -15.79
N ALA A 438 3.17 -15.53 -16.26
CA ALA A 438 1.95 -15.29 -15.51
C ALA A 438 1.20 -16.60 -15.22
N ARG A 439 1.01 -17.47 -16.22
CA ARG A 439 0.36 -18.79 -16.02
C ARG A 439 1.11 -19.64 -15.00
N LYS A 440 2.44 -19.74 -15.13
CA LYS A 440 3.27 -20.53 -14.20
C LYS A 440 3.31 -19.93 -12.80
N THR A 441 3.22 -18.59 -12.68
CA THR A 441 3.13 -17.90 -11.37
C THR A 441 1.81 -18.24 -10.68
N PHE A 442 0.67 -18.17 -11.38
CA PHE A 442 -0.63 -18.54 -10.81
C PHE A 442 -0.68 -20.02 -10.41
N ALA A 443 -0.17 -20.91 -11.26
CA ALA A 443 -0.07 -22.33 -10.91
C ALA A 443 0.79 -22.53 -9.66
N SER A 444 1.90 -21.80 -9.52
CA SER A 444 2.80 -21.92 -8.35
C SER A 444 2.18 -21.37 -7.06
N LEU A 445 1.32 -20.36 -7.18
CA LEU A 445 0.52 -19.88 -6.04
C LEU A 445 -0.53 -20.91 -5.62
N ASN A 446 -1.22 -21.56 -6.56
CA ASN A 446 -2.19 -22.61 -6.23
C ASN A 446 -1.54 -23.81 -5.52
N ASP A 447 -0.33 -24.20 -5.94
CA ASP A 447 0.40 -25.30 -5.29
C ASP A 447 0.79 -24.94 -3.85
N ALA A 448 1.20 -23.70 -3.59
CA ALA A 448 1.65 -23.25 -2.27
C ALA A 448 0.50 -22.84 -1.33
N PHE A 449 -0.66 -22.49 -1.89
CA PHE A 449 -1.80 -21.92 -1.17
C PHE A 449 -3.12 -22.61 -1.55
N THR A 450 -3.15 -23.94 -1.55
CA THR A 450 -4.27 -24.72 -2.13
C THR A 450 -5.62 -24.40 -1.47
N SER A 451 -5.74 -24.54 -0.15
CA SER A 451 -7.00 -24.26 0.57
C SER A 451 -7.38 -22.79 0.46
N SER A 452 -6.38 -21.90 0.50
CA SER A 452 -6.56 -20.46 0.34
C SER A 452 -7.14 -20.07 -1.03
N MET A 453 -6.64 -20.70 -2.10
CA MET A 453 -7.10 -20.41 -3.47
C MET A 453 -8.48 -21.04 -3.74
N ALA A 454 -8.76 -22.23 -3.18
CA ALA A 454 -10.11 -22.80 -3.20
C ALA A 454 -11.12 -21.89 -2.47
N LEU A 455 -10.73 -21.30 -1.33
CA LEU A 455 -11.55 -20.35 -0.60
C LEU A 455 -11.81 -19.07 -1.41
N LYS A 456 -10.78 -18.54 -2.07
CA LYS A 456 -10.91 -17.40 -2.99
C LYS A 456 -11.91 -17.68 -4.12
N ASP A 457 -11.86 -18.88 -4.71
CA ASP A 457 -12.78 -19.28 -5.77
C ASP A 457 -14.21 -19.45 -5.26
N TRP A 458 -14.40 -19.99 -4.05
CA TRP A 458 -15.70 -20.02 -3.40
C TRP A 458 -16.25 -18.62 -3.11
N PHE A 459 -15.42 -17.67 -2.67
CA PHE A 459 -15.84 -16.27 -2.52
C PHE A 459 -16.34 -15.68 -3.85
N ARG A 460 -15.66 -15.96 -4.98
CA ARG A 460 -16.13 -15.54 -6.31
C ARG A 460 -17.49 -16.17 -6.64
N LEU A 461 -17.68 -17.45 -6.30
CA LEU A 461 -18.93 -18.18 -6.55
C LEU A 461 -20.11 -17.58 -5.78
N ILE A 462 -19.95 -17.28 -4.48
CA ILE A 462 -21.05 -16.67 -3.69
C ILE A 462 -21.34 -15.23 -4.13
N ALA A 463 -20.31 -14.47 -4.50
CA ALA A 463 -20.48 -13.13 -5.08
C ALA A 463 -21.25 -13.18 -6.40
N LYS A 464 -21.00 -14.21 -7.23
CA LYS A 464 -21.78 -14.47 -8.45
C LYS A 464 -23.24 -14.77 -8.10
N GLY A 465 -23.48 -15.62 -7.09
CA GLY A 465 -24.83 -15.92 -6.62
C GLY A 465 -25.62 -14.67 -6.19
N ALA A 466 -24.99 -13.78 -5.42
CA ALA A 466 -25.59 -12.49 -5.04
C ALA A 466 -25.89 -11.60 -6.26
N SER A 467 -24.97 -11.55 -7.22
CA SER A 467 -25.17 -10.77 -8.45
C SER A 467 -26.23 -11.37 -9.38
N ASP A 468 -26.37 -12.69 -9.45
CA ASP A 468 -27.41 -13.39 -10.23
C ASP A 468 -28.81 -13.06 -9.67
N LEU A 469 -28.90 -12.82 -8.36
CA LEU A 469 -30.08 -12.28 -7.68
C LEU A 469 -30.28 -10.76 -7.87
N MET A 470 -29.46 -10.13 -8.73
CA MET A 470 -29.48 -8.70 -9.03
C MET A 470 -29.25 -7.81 -7.79
N LYS A 471 -28.47 -8.31 -6.83
CA LYS A 471 -28.07 -7.58 -5.62
C LYS A 471 -26.57 -7.27 -5.63
N THR A 472 -26.19 -6.21 -4.92
CA THR A 472 -24.79 -5.90 -4.62
C THR A 472 -24.27 -6.83 -3.54
N VAL A 473 -22.98 -7.14 -3.59
CA VAL A 473 -22.30 -7.89 -2.54
C VAL A 473 -22.14 -7.01 -1.30
N GLU A 474 -22.54 -7.53 -0.14
CA GLU A 474 -22.46 -6.86 1.16
C GLU A 474 -22.15 -7.84 2.28
N TRP A 475 -21.41 -7.38 3.29
CA TRP A 475 -21.07 -8.15 4.50
C TRP A 475 -20.87 -7.21 5.69
N VAL A 476 -20.70 -7.78 6.87
CA VAL A 476 -20.35 -7.03 8.09
C VAL A 476 -18.99 -7.53 8.56
N THR A 477 -18.05 -6.63 8.84
CA THR A 477 -16.74 -7.01 9.38
C THR A 477 -16.88 -7.54 10.81
N PRO A 478 -15.88 -8.27 11.34
CA PRO A 478 -15.90 -8.70 12.74
C PRO A 478 -15.95 -7.56 13.77
N LEU A 479 -15.62 -6.33 13.39
CA LEU A 479 -15.79 -5.11 14.21
C LEU A 479 -17.15 -4.41 14.01
N GLY A 480 -18.07 -5.04 13.27
CA GLY A 480 -19.43 -4.54 13.08
C GLY A 480 -19.60 -3.50 11.98
N LEU A 481 -18.61 -3.23 11.13
CA LEU A 481 -18.74 -2.30 10.00
C LEU A 481 -19.52 -2.95 8.85
N PRO A 482 -20.67 -2.41 8.43
CA PRO A 482 -21.34 -2.87 7.20
C PRO A 482 -20.58 -2.38 5.98
N VAL A 483 -20.21 -3.31 5.10
CA VAL A 483 -19.51 -3.05 3.83
C VAL A 483 -20.42 -3.42 2.67
N VAL A 484 -20.50 -2.54 1.67
CA VAL A 484 -21.28 -2.73 0.46
C VAL A 484 -20.43 -2.39 -0.76
N GLN A 485 -20.43 -3.26 -1.76
CA GLN A 485 -19.70 -3.00 -2.98
C GLN A 485 -20.44 -2.01 -3.90
N PRO A 486 -19.83 -0.86 -4.23
CA PRO A 486 -20.50 0.19 -5.00
C PRO A 486 -20.49 -0.04 -6.52
N TYR A 487 -20.09 -1.22 -6.99
CA TYR A 487 -19.97 -1.51 -8.42
C TYR A 487 -21.34 -1.67 -9.07
N CYS A 488 -21.93 -0.52 -9.39
CA CYS A 488 -23.27 -0.40 -9.93
C CYS A 488 -23.29 0.54 -11.12
N ARG A 489 -24.24 0.32 -12.02
CA ARG A 489 -24.57 1.22 -13.12
C ARG A 489 -26.01 1.69 -12.97
N LEU A 490 -26.24 2.95 -13.31
CA LEU A 490 -27.58 3.52 -13.36
C LEU A 490 -28.22 3.13 -14.69
N LEU A 491 -29.41 2.55 -14.65
CA LEU A 491 -30.19 2.19 -15.83
C LEU A 491 -31.58 2.82 -15.73
N GLU A 492 -32.12 3.30 -16.85
CA GLU A 492 -33.51 3.72 -16.91
C GLU A 492 -34.40 2.52 -17.28
N ARG A 493 -35.43 2.26 -16.48
CA ARG A 493 -36.45 1.25 -16.75
C ARG A 493 -37.82 1.82 -16.45
N LYS A 494 -38.72 1.82 -17.45
CA LYS A 494 -40.09 2.35 -17.34
C LYS A 494 -40.12 3.77 -16.73
N SER A 495 -39.27 4.65 -17.24
CA SER A 495 -39.12 6.05 -16.77
C SER A 495 -38.70 6.20 -15.29
N LYS A 496 -38.11 5.15 -14.69
CA LYS A 496 -37.49 5.20 -13.38
C LYS A 496 -36.01 4.85 -13.48
N LEU A 497 -35.17 5.61 -12.79
CA LEU A 497 -33.75 5.30 -12.66
C LEU A 497 -33.58 4.20 -11.60
N VAL A 498 -32.92 3.11 -11.98
CA VAL A 498 -32.66 1.95 -11.14
C VAL A 498 -31.17 1.69 -11.12
N LEU A 499 -30.62 1.55 -9.92
CA LEU A 499 -29.24 1.17 -9.72
C LEU A 499 -29.12 -0.36 -9.81
N VAL A 500 -28.26 -0.85 -10.71
CA VAL A 500 -28.11 -2.29 -10.98
C VAL A 500 -26.65 -2.69 -10.80
N PRO A 501 -26.33 -3.83 -10.13
CA PRO A 501 -24.96 -4.30 -9.96
C PRO A 501 -24.29 -4.58 -11.31
N ILE A 502 -22.97 -4.37 -11.37
CA ILE A 502 -22.12 -4.76 -12.50
C ILE A 502 -21.54 -6.15 -12.17
N PRO A 503 -22.06 -7.25 -12.74
CA PRO A 503 -21.80 -8.59 -12.23
C PRO A 503 -20.32 -8.95 -12.13
N MET A 504 -19.56 -8.74 -13.21
CA MET A 504 -18.14 -9.08 -13.24
C MET A 504 -17.34 -8.33 -12.17
N LYS A 505 -17.66 -7.04 -11.93
CA LYS A 505 -16.97 -6.26 -10.89
C LYS A 505 -17.34 -6.71 -9.48
N GLN A 506 -18.59 -7.10 -9.26
CA GLN A 506 -19.03 -7.64 -7.97
C GLN A 506 -18.29 -8.96 -7.62
N VAL A 507 -18.20 -9.85 -8.62
CA VAL A 507 -17.52 -11.15 -8.50
C VAL A 507 -16.02 -10.99 -8.29
N ASP A 508 -15.35 -10.23 -9.16
CA ASP A 508 -13.89 -10.13 -9.15
C ASP A 508 -13.36 -9.35 -7.95
N ALA A 509 -14.14 -8.38 -7.45
CA ALA A 509 -13.71 -7.53 -6.35
C ALA A 509 -14.10 -8.05 -4.97
N PHE A 510 -14.97 -9.05 -4.84
CA PHE A 510 -15.35 -9.56 -3.51
C PHE A 510 -14.20 -10.18 -2.72
N PRO A 511 -13.47 -11.19 -3.21
CA PRO A 511 -12.35 -11.75 -2.46
C PRO A 511 -11.33 -10.69 -1.97
N PRO A 512 -10.84 -9.75 -2.81
CA PRO A 512 -9.88 -8.77 -2.34
C PRO A 512 -10.49 -7.72 -1.41
N ASN A 513 -11.75 -7.32 -1.61
CA ASN A 513 -12.39 -6.38 -0.72
C ASN A 513 -12.68 -6.98 0.66
N PHE A 514 -13.03 -8.27 0.70
CA PHE A 514 -13.24 -9.01 1.94
C PHE A 514 -11.93 -9.12 2.73
N VAL A 515 -10.84 -9.53 2.09
CA VAL A 515 -9.51 -9.58 2.74
C VAL A 515 -9.04 -8.21 3.19
N HIS A 516 -9.26 -7.15 2.38
CA HIS A 516 -8.97 -5.78 2.83
C HIS A 516 -9.79 -5.35 4.05
N SER A 517 -11.03 -5.82 4.18
CA SER A 517 -11.80 -5.52 5.39
C SER A 517 -11.26 -6.24 6.63
N LEU A 518 -10.60 -7.39 6.46
CA LEU A 518 -9.93 -8.13 7.53
C LEU A 518 -8.58 -7.54 7.89
N ASP A 519 -7.79 -7.07 6.92
CA ASP A 519 -6.54 -6.33 7.17
C ASP A 519 -6.82 -5.09 8.04
N SER A 520 -7.86 -4.36 7.67
CA SER A 520 -8.27 -3.16 8.37
C SER A 520 -8.80 -3.50 9.76
N THR A 521 -9.54 -4.60 9.90
CA THR A 521 -10.03 -5.08 11.20
C THR A 521 -8.87 -5.44 12.13
N HIS A 522 -7.85 -6.15 11.62
CA HIS A 522 -6.66 -6.51 12.40
C HIS A 522 -5.87 -5.28 12.85
N MET A 523 -5.67 -4.30 11.96
CA MET A 523 -5.03 -3.03 12.29
C MET A 523 -5.81 -2.27 13.36
N MET A 524 -7.15 -2.16 13.22
CA MET A 524 -8.00 -1.47 14.20
C MET A 524 -7.99 -2.16 15.56
N LEU A 525 -8.08 -3.49 15.61
CA LEU A 525 -7.95 -4.26 16.86
C LEU A 525 -6.60 -4.02 17.53
N THR A 526 -5.51 -4.04 16.75
CA THR A 526 -4.16 -3.78 17.25
C THR A 526 -4.05 -2.37 17.81
N SER A 527 -4.52 -1.37 17.06
CA SER A 527 -4.57 0.04 17.49
C SER A 527 -5.27 0.18 18.83
N LEU A 528 -6.52 -0.30 18.95
CA LEU A 528 -7.32 -0.16 20.17
C LEU A 528 -6.65 -0.81 21.38
N ASN A 529 -6.07 -2.00 21.20
CA ASN A 529 -5.38 -2.70 22.29
C ASN A 529 -4.05 -2.03 22.67
N CYS A 530 -3.33 -1.44 21.72
CA CYS A 530 -2.18 -0.59 22.00
C CYS A 530 -2.58 0.65 22.81
N ALA A 531 -3.68 1.32 22.44
CA ALA A 531 -4.21 2.47 23.18
C ALA A 531 -4.52 2.11 24.64
N ASN A 532 -5.19 0.97 24.86
CA ASN A 532 -5.55 0.51 26.20
C ASN A 532 -4.31 0.28 27.10
N ARG A 533 -3.14 0.03 26.50
CA ARG A 533 -1.85 -0.09 27.20
C ARG A 533 -1.00 1.19 27.19
N GLY A 534 -1.53 2.29 26.67
CA GLY A 534 -0.81 3.56 26.58
C GLY A 534 0.28 3.60 25.51
N ILE A 535 0.28 2.65 24.58
CA ILE A 535 1.23 2.58 23.46
C ILE A 535 0.79 3.53 22.35
N THR A 536 1.66 4.46 21.97
CA THR A 536 1.44 5.29 20.77
C THR A 536 1.44 4.37 19.54
N PHE A 537 0.38 4.45 18.74
CA PHE A 537 0.22 3.64 17.54
C PHE A 537 -0.09 4.52 16.33
N ALA A 538 0.57 4.21 15.22
CA ALA A 538 0.22 4.68 13.90
C ALA A 538 0.33 3.51 12.92
N ALA A 539 -0.33 3.62 11.77
CA ALA A 539 -0.23 2.59 10.75
C ALA A 539 -0.28 3.18 9.34
N VAL A 540 0.40 2.49 8.43
CA VAL A 540 0.18 2.58 6.99
C VAL A 540 -0.34 1.23 6.53
N HIS A 541 -1.65 1.02 6.72
CA HIS A 541 -2.31 -0.26 6.46
C HIS A 541 -1.66 -1.41 7.24
N ASP A 542 -0.85 -2.26 6.59
CA ASP A 542 -0.15 -3.43 7.12
C ASP A 542 1.26 -3.12 7.68
N CYS A 543 1.61 -1.84 7.79
CA CYS A 543 2.83 -1.35 8.42
C CYS A 543 2.48 -0.67 9.76
N PHE A 544 2.88 -1.25 10.90
CA PHE A 544 2.52 -0.78 12.24
C PHE A 544 3.67 -0.06 12.92
N TRP A 545 3.41 1.12 13.47
CA TRP A 545 4.44 2.03 13.98
C TRP A 545 4.20 2.35 15.45
N THR A 546 5.29 2.36 16.22
CA THR A 546 5.27 2.75 17.63
C THR A 546 6.63 3.32 18.05
N HIS A 547 6.79 3.71 19.32
CA HIS A 547 8.10 4.10 19.86
C HIS A 547 9.01 2.88 20.00
N ALA A 548 10.33 3.07 19.88
CA ALA A 548 11.30 1.97 19.92
C ALA A 548 11.22 1.11 21.20
N ASN A 549 10.83 1.69 22.33
CA ASN A 549 10.67 0.98 23.62
C ASN A 549 9.43 0.08 23.69
N SER A 550 8.43 0.29 22.84
CA SER A 550 7.14 -0.42 22.86
C SER A 550 6.95 -1.36 21.67
N VAL A 551 7.98 -1.57 20.85
CA VAL A 551 7.92 -2.46 19.66
C VAL A 551 7.60 -3.90 20.07
N ASP A 552 8.27 -4.42 21.10
CA ASP A 552 8.04 -5.79 21.58
C ASP A 552 6.58 -6.01 22.03
N GLU A 553 6.04 -5.07 22.80
CA GLU A 553 4.67 -5.13 23.29
C GLU A 553 3.65 -4.95 22.15
N MET A 554 3.90 -4.03 21.22
CA MET A 554 3.08 -3.88 20.01
C MET A 554 3.06 -5.16 19.18
N ASN A 555 4.20 -5.84 19.01
CA ASN A 555 4.29 -7.10 18.26
C ASN A 555 3.52 -8.23 18.94
N GLN A 556 3.57 -8.33 20.27
CA GLN A 556 2.74 -9.27 21.02
C GLN A 556 1.24 -8.99 20.81
N ILE A 557 0.83 -7.72 20.88
CA ILE A 557 -0.55 -7.31 20.62
C ILE A 557 -0.96 -7.65 19.18
N CYS A 558 -0.13 -7.30 18.20
CA CYS A 558 -0.37 -7.56 16.79
C CYS A 558 -0.66 -9.05 16.55
N ARG A 559 0.21 -9.94 17.04
CA ARG A 559 0.03 -11.40 16.93
C ARG A 559 -1.22 -11.87 17.67
N GLN A 560 -1.44 -11.42 18.91
CA GLN A 560 -2.61 -11.78 19.72
C GLN A 560 -3.93 -11.40 19.01
N GLN A 561 -4.01 -10.19 18.44
CA GLN A 561 -5.20 -9.74 17.74
C GLN A 561 -5.41 -10.45 16.40
N PHE A 562 -4.33 -10.81 15.70
CA PHE A 562 -4.44 -11.64 14.49
C PHE A 562 -5.01 -13.02 14.81
N VAL A 563 -4.48 -13.69 15.84
CA VAL A 563 -4.98 -14.98 16.31
C VAL A 563 -6.41 -14.87 16.79
N SER A 564 -6.74 -13.85 17.60
CA SER A 564 -8.10 -13.63 18.09
C SER A 564 -9.11 -13.39 16.96
N LEU A 565 -8.70 -12.68 15.90
CA LEU A 565 -9.53 -12.45 14.72
C LEU A 565 -9.78 -13.77 13.98
N HIS A 566 -8.72 -14.47 13.61
CA HIS A 566 -8.80 -15.69 12.80
C HIS A 566 -9.15 -16.95 13.60
N SER A 567 -9.34 -16.86 14.91
CA SER A 567 -9.96 -17.91 15.72
C SER A 567 -11.48 -17.89 15.64
N GLN A 568 -12.07 -16.78 15.14
CA GLN A 568 -13.50 -16.72 14.86
C GLN A 568 -13.82 -17.51 13.58
N PRO A 569 -15.03 -18.09 13.48
CA PRO A 569 -15.48 -18.82 12.29
C PRO A 569 -15.90 -17.84 11.18
N ILE A 570 -14.96 -17.03 10.69
CA ILE A 570 -15.23 -15.91 9.76
C ILE A 570 -15.82 -16.42 8.43
N VAL A 571 -15.34 -17.56 7.94
CA VAL A 571 -15.79 -18.17 6.67
C VAL A 571 -17.24 -18.65 6.81
N GLU A 572 -17.55 -19.32 7.91
CA GLU A 572 -18.88 -19.83 8.22
C GLU A 572 -19.86 -18.67 8.50
N GLN A 573 -19.42 -17.62 9.20
CA GLN A 573 -20.19 -16.40 9.39
C GLN A 573 -20.50 -15.71 8.06
N CYS A 574 -19.54 -15.67 7.13
CA CYS A 574 -19.77 -15.18 5.78
C CYS A 574 -20.79 -16.04 5.02
N SER A 575 -20.67 -17.37 5.10
CA SER A 575 -21.63 -18.31 4.50
C SER A 575 -23.04 -18.07 5.02
N GLU A 576 -23.21 -17.97 6.34
CA GLU A 576 -24.50 -17.73 6.97
C GLU A 576 -25.06 -16.35 6.61
N TRP A 577 -24.21 -15.31 6.63
CA TRP A 577 -24.61 -13.96 6.23
C TRP A 577 -25.18 -13.92 4.81
N PHE A 578 -24.56 -14.62 3.85
CA PHE A 578 -25.07 -14.68 2.48
C PHE A 578 -26.43 -15.37 2.41
N LYS A 579 -26.64 -16.45 3.17
CA LYS A 579 -27.95 -17.14 3.25
C LYS A 579 -29.01 -16.21 3.84
N THR A 580 -28.76 -15.60 4.99
CA THR A 580 -29.74 -14.74 5.67
C THR A 580 -30.08 -13.48 4.88
N THR A 581 -29.09 -12.92 4.17
CA THR A 581 -29.23 -11.65 3.45
C THR A 581 -29.87 -11.86 2.08
N TYR A 582 -29.36 -12.80 1.28
CA TYR A 582 -29.78 -12.99 -0.10
C TYR A 582 -30.94 -13.98 -0.26
N LEU A 583 -31.14 -14.88 0.70
CA LEU A 583 -32.28 -15.80 0.76
C LEU A 583 -33.21 -15.46 1.92
N ALA A 584 -33.37 -14.17 2.24
CA ALA A 584 -34.34 -13.73 3.23
C ALA A 584 -35.77 -14.24 2.90
N PRO A 585 -36.67 -14.40 3.88
CA PRO A 585 -38.01 -14.98 3.66
C PRO A 585 -38.83 -14.31 2.55
N ARG A 586 -38.60 -13.01 2.29
CA ARG A 586 -39.24 -12.29 1.17
C ARG A 586 -38.75 -12.76 -0.19
N ILE A 587 -37.48 -13.11 -0.32
CA ILE A 587 -36.88 -13.62 -1.56
C ILE A 587 -37.30 -15.06 -1.80
N GLN A 588 -37.31 -15.90 -0.76
CA GLN A 588 -37.75 -17.30 -0.86
C GLN A 588 -39.22 -17.44 -1.33
N LYS A 589 -40.08 -16.46 -1.03
CA LYS A 589 -41.47 -16.42 -1.52
C LYS A 589 -41.59 -16.10 -3.02
N ILE A 590 -40.57 -15.51 -3.61
CA ILE A 590 -40.58 -15.05 -5.02
C ILE A 590 -39.85 -16.06 -5.92
N LEU A 591 -38.80 -16.69 -5.41
CA LEU A 591 -38.01 -17.66 -6.17
C LEU A 591 -38.66 -19.05 -6.17
N PRO A 592 -38.53 -19.82 -7.26
CA PRO A 592 -38.85 -21.25 -7.25
C PRO A 592 -38.04 -22.02 -6.20
N ALA A 593 -38.62 -23.06 -5.61
CA ALA A 593 -37.96 -23.87 -4.57
C ALA A 593 -36.61 -24.45 -5.03
N SER A 594 -36.50 -24.88 -6.29
CA SER A 594 -35.25 -25.38 -6.88
C SER A 594 -34.15 -24.32 -6.96
N GLU A 595 -34.50 -23.05 -7.21
CA GLU A 595 -33.54 -21.95 -7.22
C GLU A 595 -33.11 -21.58 -5.80
N VAL A 596 -34.03 -21.62 -4.82
CA VAL A 596 -33.68 -21.41 -3.41
C VAL A 596 -32.68 -22.46 -2.94
N GLU A 597 -32.91 -23.74 -3.27
CA GLU A 597 -31.98 -24.83 -2.97
C GLU A 597 -30.63 -24.62 -3.66
N ARG A 598 -30.62 -24.27 -4.95
CA ARG A 598 -29.40 -23.97 -5.72
C ARG A 598 -28.57 -22.85 -5.09
N PHE A 599 -29.19 -21.73 -4.73
CA PHE A 599 -28.46 -20.62 -4.09
C PHE A 599 -28.03 -20.95 -2.66
N SER A 600 -28.84 -21.71 -1.90
CA SER A 600 -28.47 -22.18 -0.57
C SER A 600 -27.23 -23.08 -0.63
N ASP A 601 -27.16 -23.96 -1.62
CA ASP A 601 -26.01 -24.81 -1.89
C ASP A 601 -24.76 -23.99 -2.28
N ILE A 602 -24.93 -23.00 -3.16
CA ILE A 602 -23.86 -22.06 -3.54
C ILE A 602 -23.31 -21.31 -2.32
N PHE A 603 -24.19 -20.77 -1.46
CA PHE A 603 -23.79 -19.98 -0.30
C PHE A 603 -23.27 -20.83 0.86
N THR A 604 -23.43 -22.15 0.82
CA THR A 604 -22.86 -23.04 1.82
C THR A 604 -21.36 -23.20 1.58
N VAL A 605 -20.56 -22.99 2.61
CA VAL A 605 -19.12 -23.28 2.55
C VAL A 605 -18.90 -24.78 2.36
N LYS A 606 -18.10 -25.14 1.36
CA LYS A 606 -17.70 -26.53 1.06
C LYS A 606 -16.18 -26.70 0.98
N VAL A 607 -15.44 -25.63 1.24
CA VAL A 607 -13.98 -25.65 1.18
C VAL A 607 -13.46 -26.28 2.46
N GLU A 608 -12.68 -27.34 2.32
CA GLU A 608 -12.01 -28.00 3.43
C GLU A 608 -10.89 -27.09 3.97
N GLN A 609 -10.91 -26.86 5.29
CA GLN A 609 -9.83 -26.16 5.96
C GLN A 609 -8.60 -27.06 6.01
N GLY A 610 -7.41 -26.47 5.87
CA GLY A 610 -6.15 -27.16 6.13
C GLY A 610 -5.86 -27.35 7.63
N GLU A 611 -4.61 -27.64 7.94
CA GLU A 611 -4.17 -28.06 9.28
C GLU A 611 -3.28 -27.02 10.00
N LEU A 612 -3.20 -25.78 9.50
CA LEU A 612 -2.43 -24.72 10.17
C LEU A 612 -3.03 -24.42 11.55
N ASP A 613 -2.23 -24.66 12.60
CA ASP A 613 -2.53 -24.17 13.93
C ASP A 613 -2.27 -22.66 14.01
N ILE A 614 -3.36 -21.89 14.14
CA ILE A 614 -3.30 -20.42 14.19
C ILE A 614 -2.57 -19.90 15.42
N GLU A 615 -2.51 -20.68 16.51
CA GLU A 615 -1.83 -20.27 17.74
C GLU A 615 -0.32 -20.07 17.53
N LYS A 616 0.28 -20.77 16.56
CA LYS A 616 1.70 -20.64 16.20
C LYS A 616 2.11 -19.22 15.78
N VAL A 617 1.15 -18.37 15.39
CA VAL A 617 1.43 -16.97 15.04
C VAL A 617 1.96 -16.18 16.24
N LYS A 618 1.57 -16.54 17.47
CA LYS A 618 2.03 -15.86 18.70
C LYS A 618 3.54 -15.92 18.89
N ASP A 619 4.15 -17.01 18.42
CA ASP A 619 5.59 -17.28 18.54
C ASP A 619 6.37 -16.90 17.27
N SER A 620 5.69 -16.40 16.23
CA SER A 620 6.33 -16.05 14.96
C SER A 620 7.00 -14.68 15.01
N VAL A 621 8.34 -14.68 15.11
CA VAL A 621 9.17 -13.46 15.11
C VAL A 621 8.95 -12.63 13.84
N TYR A 622 8.93 -13.28 12.67
CA TYR A 622 8.89 -12.63 11.35
C TYR A 622 7.49 -12.42 10.76
N PHE A 623 6.44 -12.65 11.56
CA PHE A 623 5.06 -12.36 11.14
C PHE A 623 4.89 -10.88 10.74
N PHE A 624 5.33 -9.99 11.62
CA PHE A 624 5.51 -8.55 11.41
C PHE A 624 6.93 -8.21 11.91
N SER A 625 7.82 -7.72 11.04
CA SER A 625 9.25 -7.52 11.37
C SER A 625 9.97 -6.45 10.58
#